data_AF-A0ABD1QZE2-F1
#
_entry.id   AF-A0ABD1QZE2-F1
#
_cell.length_a   1.000
_cell.length_b   1.000
_cell.length_c   1.000
_cell.angle_alpha   90.00
_cell.angle_beta   90.00
_cell.angle_gamma   90.00
#
_symmetry.space_group_name_H-M   'P 1'
#
loop_
_entity.id
_entity.type
_entity.pdbx_description
1 polymer ?
#
loop_
_entity_poly.entity_id
_entity_poly.type
_entity_poly.pdbx_seq_one_letter_code
_entity_poly.pdbx_strand_id
1 'polypeptide(L)'
;MVTPGSDAPKVAPEVIAEYTVLALQRTMPAAVPAVVFLSGGQSEEEATLNLNAMNKLKTKKPWMLSFSFGRALQQSTLKSWAGKEDNIKKAQAVFLARCKANSEATLGTYQGGSALSEGASESLHVKDYKY
;
A
#
# COMPACT_ATOMS: atom_id res chain seq x y z
N MET A 1 -1.78 3.25 -8.14
CA MET A 1 -0.59 2.64 -8.78
C MET A 1 -0.98 2.15 -10.16
N VAL A 2 -0.04 1.99 -11.09
CA VAL A 2 -0.32 1.38 -12.40
C VAL A 2 -0.28 -0.13 -12.24
N THR A 3 -1.44 -0.78 -12.29
CA THR A 3 -1.60 -2.22 -12.06
C THR A 3 -2.40 -2.87 -13.19
N PRO A 4 -2.30 -4.20 -13.35
CA PRO A 4 -3.29 -4.95 -14.13
C PRO A 4 -4.72 -4.70 -13.63
N GLY A 5 -5.70 -4.99 -14.48
CA GLY A 5 -7.11 -5.00 -14.08
C GLY A 5 -7.39 -6.06 -13.02
N SER A 6 -8.51 -5.93 -12.30
CA SER A 6 -8.88 -6.84 -11.19
C SER A 6 -9.04 -8.30 -11.63
N ASP A 7 -9.44 -8.53 -12.88
CA ASP A 7 -9.65 -9.86 -13.45
C ASP A 7 -8.40 -10.41 -14.17
N ALA A 8 -7.32 -9.61 -14.24
CA ALA A 8 -6.07 -10.02 -14.85
C ALA A 8 -5.16 -10.74 -13.83
N PRO A 9 -4.22 -11.59 -14.28
CA PRO A 9 -3.22 -12.18 -13.40
C PRO A 9 -2.43 -11.11 -12.62
N LYS A 10 -2.17 -11.38 -11.33
CA LYS A 10 -1.27 -10.56 -10.54
C LYS A 10 0.15 -10.61 -11.11
N VAL A 11 0.89 -9.54 -10.93
CA VAL A 11 2.30 -9.41 -11.35
C VAL A 11 3.18 -9.06 -10.15
N ALA A 12 4.49 -9.22 -10.31
CA ALA A 12 5.45 -8.89 -9.27
C ALA A 12 5.44 -7.38 -8.94
N PRO A 13 5.72 -6.99 -7.67
CA PRO A 13 5.79 -5.58 -7.27
C PRO A 13 6.76 -4.73 -8.10
N GLU A 14 7.84 -5.33 -8.61
CA GLU A 14 8.83 -4.67 -9.45
C GLU A 14 8.24 -4.21 -10.78
N VAL A 15 7.32 -4.99 -11.35
CA VAL A 15 6.60 -4.63 -12.58
C VAL A 15 5.67 -3.44 -12.30
N ILE A 16 4.91 -3.48 -11.21
CA ILE A 16 4.06 -2.36 -10.78
C ILE A 16 4.89 -1.10 -10.57
N ALA A 17 6.05 -1.23 -9.94
CA ALA A 17 6.95 -0.13 -9.66
C ALA A 17 7.49 0.53 -10.93
N GLU A 18 7.97 -0.26 -11.89
CA GLU A 18 8.49 0.23 -13.16
C GLU A 18 7.43 1.03 -13.93
N TYR A 19 6.26 0.42 -14.18
CA TYR A 19 5.20 1.07 -14.94
C TYR A 19 4.63 2.30 -14.21
N THR A 20 4.52 2.25 -12.88
CA THR A 20 4.03 3.40 -12.10
C THR A 20 5.02 4.57 -12.15
N VAL A 21 6.30 4.33 -11.87
CA VAL A 21 7.30 5.40 -11.87
C VAL A 21 7.51 5.96 -13.27
N LEU A 22 7.52 5.11 -14.30
CA LEU A 22 7.63 5.54 -15.69
C LEU A 22 6.46 6.44 -16.12
N ALA A 23 5.23 6.10 -15.72
CA ALA A 23 4.06 6.92 -16.00
C ALA A 23 4.18 8.31 -15.34
N LEU A 24 4.60 8.38 -14.07
CA LEU A 24 4.86 9.65 -13.38
C LEU A 24 5.97 10.46 -14.06
N GLN A 25 7.10 9.83 -14.40
CA GLN A 25 8.20 10.47 -15.12
C GLN A 25 7.78 11.12 -16.45
N ARG A 26 6.80 10.53 -17.14
CA ARG A 26 6.30 11.03 -18.43
C ARG A 26 5.26 12.14 -18.32
N THR A 27 4.72 12.41 -17.13
CA THR A 27 3.52 13.23 -16.98
C THR A 27 3.59 14.26 -15.86
N MET A 28 4.31 13.98 -14.79
CA MET A 28 4.39 14.88 -13.64
C MET A 28 5.55 15.87 -13.76
N PRO A 29 5.33 17.16 -13.47
CA PRO A 29 6.40 18.13 -13.27
C PRO A 29 7.17 17.87 -11.97
N ALA A 30 8.49 18.12 -11.97
CA ALA A 30 9.34 18.01 -10.77
C ALA A 30 8.95 18.96 -9.63
N ALA A 31 8.20 20.02 -9.91
CA ALA A 31 7.77 21.00 -8.91
C ALA A 31 6.72 20.48 -7.93
N VAL A 32 6.02 19.39 -8.26
CA VAL A 32 5.10 18.74 -7.31
C VAL A 32 5.93 18.12 -6.18
N PRO A 33 5.61 18.26 -4.89
CA PRO A 33 6.51 17.79 -3.84
C PRO A 33 6.40 16.28 -3.57
N ALA A 34 5.21 15.70 -3.76
CA ALA A 34 4.93 14.32 -3.37
C ALA A 34 3.80 13.70 -4.20
N VAL A 35 3.84 12.37 -4.30
CA VAL A 35 2.74 11.53 -4.77
C VAL A 35 2.34 10.61 -3.63
N VAL A 36 1.10 10.74 -3.17
CA VAL A 36 0.51 9.87 -2.15
C VAL A 36 -0.44 8.89 -2.81
N PHE A 37 -0.04 7.63 -2.92
CA PHE A 37 -0.81 6.63 -3.64
C PHE A 37 -2.05 6.20 -2.85
N LEU A 38 -3.18 6.09 -3.54
CA LEU A 38 -4.30 5.29 -3.07
C LEU A 38 -3.98 3.79 -3.20
N SER A 39 -4.49 2.98 -2.28
CA SER A 39 -4.32 1.52 -2.31
C SER A 39 -5.31 0.81 -3.24
N GLY A 40 -6.48 1.42 -3.50
CA GLY A 40 -7.50 0.79 -4.34
C GLY A 40 -8.02 -0.50 -3.73
N GLY A 41 -8.10 -1.58 -4.52
CA GLY A 41 -8.52 -2.92 -4.09
C GLY A 41 -7.38 -3.84 -3.65
N GLN A 42 -6.15 -3.34 -3.57
CA GLN A 42 -4.99 -4.14 -3.12
C GLN A 42 -5.17 -4.57 -1.66
N SER A 43 -4.57 -5.72 -1.32
CA SER A 43 -4.43 -6.11 0.09
C SER A 43 -3.51 -5.15 0.84
N GLU A 44 -3.51 -5.21 2.18
CA GLU A 44 -2.63 -4.39 3.02
C GLU A 44 -1.15 -4.67 2.69
N GLU A 45 -0.80 -5.95 2.55
CA GLU A 45 0.58 -6.36 2.23
C GLU A 45 0.96 -6.01 0.78
N GLU A 46 0.07 -6.22 -0.18
CA GLU A 46 0.32 -5.91 -1.60
C GLU A 46 0.57 -4.40 -1.80
N ALA A 47 -0.24 -3.55 -1.17
CA ALA A 47 -0.06 -2.10 -1.24
C ALA A 47 1.31 -1.68 -0.65
N THR A 48 1.71 -2.29 0.46
CA THR A 48 3.00 -2.04 1.11
C THR A 48 4.17 -2.49 0.24
N LEU A 49 4.11 -3.70 -0.32
CA LEU A 49 5.14 -4.26 -1.20
C LEU A 49 5.31 -3.44 -2.47
N ASN A 50 4.22 -3.03 -3.10
CA ASN A 50 4.25 -2.20 -4.30
C ASN A 50 4.85 -0.81 -4.03
N LEU A 51 4.46 -0.17 -2.92
CA LEU A 51 5.07 1.10 -2.48
C LEU A 51 6.58 0.96 -2.24
N ASN A 52 6.98 -0.13 -1.57
CA ASN A 52 8.37 -0.41 -1.27
C ASN A 52 9.19 -0.64 -2.55
N ALA A 53 8.65 -1.39 -3.51
CA ALA A 53 9.30 -1.64 -4.80
C ALA A 53 9.54 -0.33 -5.58
N MET A 54 8.56 0.59 -5.58
CA MET A 54 8.72 1.91 -6.18
C MET A 54 9.85 2.73 -5.55
N ASN A 55 9.98 2.70 -4.22
CA ASN A 55 11.03 3.42 -3.53
C ASN A 55 12.41 2.75 -3.66
N LYS A 56 12.47 1.42 -3.83
CA LYS A 56 13.71 0.69 -4.14
C LYS A 56 14.22 0.92 -5.57
N LEU A 57 13.32 1.16 -6.53
CA LEU A 57 13.65 1.30 -7.95
C LEU A 57 14.72 2.38 -8.19
N LYS A 58 15.85 2.01 -8.77
CA LYS A 58 16.97 2.93 -9.03
C LYS A 58 16.75 3.74 -10.30
N THR A 59 16.03 4.86 -10.17
CA THR A 59 15.77 5.82 -11.25
C THR A 59 15.46 7.21 -10.68
N LYS A 60 15.44 8.24 -11.54
CA LYS A 60 15.12 9.62 -11.17
C LYS A 60 13.67 9.71 -10.67
N LYS A 61 13.49 10.05 -9.40
CA LYS A 61 12.18 10.29 -8.80
C LYS A 61 12.28 11.62 -8.05
N PRO A 62 12.02 12.77 -8.70
CA PRO A 62 12.15 14.08 -8.06
C PRO A 62 11.03 14.36 -7.04
N TRP A 63 10.16 13.39 -6.78
CA TRP A 63 9.03 13.45 -5.87
C TRP A 63 9.22 12.46 -4.73
N MET A 64 8.69 12.79 -3.56
CA MET A 64 8.46 11.78 -2.53
C MET A 64 7.34 10.83 -2.96
N LEU A 65 7.58 9.52 -2.88
CA LEU A 65 6.55 8.51 -3.14
C LEU A 65 6.08 7.91 -1.81
N SER A 66 4.84 8.24 -1.45
CA SER A 66 4.25 7.88 -0.15
C SER A 66 2.83 7.31 -0.33
N PHE A 67 2.09 7.13 0.76
CA PHE A 67 0.78 6.50 0.78
C PHE A 67 -0.32 7.43 1.31
N SER A 68 -1.52 7.26 0.76
CA SER A 68 -2.79 7.74 1.30
C SER A 68 -3.76 6.55 1.29
N PHE A 69 -3.62 5.68 2.28
CA PHE A 69 -4.30 4.38 2.33
C PHE A 69 -5.47 4.40 3.32
N GLY A 70 -6.65 4.01 2.84
CA GLY A 70 -7.80 3.65 3.67
C GLY A 70 -7.78 2.16 4.01
N ARG A 71 -8.41 1.34 3.17
CA ARG A 71 -8.55 -0.12 3.38
C ARG A 71 -7.22 -0.83 3.69
N ALA A 72 -6.17 -0.53 2.92
CA ALA A 72 -4.84 -1.13 3.11
C ALA A 72 -4.14 -0.78 4.44
N LEU A 73 -4.72 0.12 5.24
CA LEU A 73 -4.19 0.54 6.54
C LEU A 73 -5.13 0.14 7.70
N GLN A 74 -6.40 -0.15 7.40
CA GLN A 74 -7.46 -0.31 8.41
C GLN A 74 -8.13 -1.68 8.40
N GLN A 75 -8.01 -2.50 7.36
CA GLN A 75 -8.77 -3.75 7.24
C GLN A 75 -8.51 -4.68 8.43
N SER A 76 -7.25 -4.99 8.72
CA SER A 76 -6.90 -5.91 9.82
C SER A 76 -7.16 -5.28 11.18
N THR A 77 -7.09 -3.95 11.29
CA THR A 77 -7.47 -3.19 12.49
C THR A 77 -8.96 -3.34 12.79
N LEU A 78 -9.82 -3.14 11.80
CA LEU A 78 -11.26 -3.27 11.94
C LEU A 78 -11.66 -4.70 12.29
N LYS A 79 -11.05 -5.71 11.64
CA LYS A 79 -11.23 -7.12 12.00
C LYS A 79 -10.81 -7.41 13.44
N SER A 80 -9.65 -6.91 13.86
CA SER A 80 -9.14 -7.12 15.21
C SER A 80 -9.97 -6.42 16.28
N TRP A 81 -10.56 -5.26 15.95
CA TRP A 81 -11.45 -4.54 16.85
C TRP A 81 -12.78 -5.26 17.03
N ALA A 82 -13.40 -5.68 15.92
CA ALA A 82 -14.71 -6.34 15.89
C ALA A 82 -15.82 -5.59 16.67
N GLY A 83 -15.68 -4.26 16.83
CA GLY A 83 -16.62 -3.42 17.57
C GLY A 83 -16.58 -3.59 19.10
N LYS A 84 -15.60 -4.31 19.66
CA LYS A 84 -15.52 -4.59 21.10
C LYS A 84 -14.51 -3.68 21.79
N GLU A 85 -14.90 -3.07 22.91
CA GLU A 85 -14.00 -2.18 23.68
C GLU A 85 -12.77 -2.91 24.21
N ASP A 86 -12.92 -4.16 24.66
CA ASP A 86 -11.82 -5.02 25.12
C ASP A 86 -10.72 -5.21 24.05
N ASN A 87 -11.07 -5.06 22.77
CA ASN A 87 -10.14 -5.24 21.66
C ASN A 87 -9.42 -3.96 21.23
N ILE A 88 -9.70 -2.80 21.84
CA ILE A 88 -9.13 -1.51 21.39
C ILE A 88 -7.60 -1.57 21.33
N LYS A 89 -6.94 -2.10 22.38
CA LYS A 89 -5.48 -2.19 22.42
C LYS A 89 -4.92 -3.14 21.37
N LYS A 90 -5.59 -4.27 21.14
CA LYS A 90 -5.23 -5.23 20.08
C LYS A 90 -5.34 -4.59 18.70
N ALA A 91 -6.43 -3.88 18.42
CA ALA A 91 -6.64 -3.19 17.15
C ALA A 91 -5.62 -2.06 16.91
N GLN A 92 -5.31 -1.26 17.94
CA GLN A 92 -4.28 -0.22 17.89
C GLN A 92 -2.90 -0.79 17.57
N ALA A 93 -2.54 -1.94 18.15
CA ALA A 93 -1.27 -2.60 17.86
C ALA A 93 -1.18 -3.05 16.39
N VAL A 94 -2.27 -3.59 15.84
CA VAL A 94 -2.36 -4.00 14.43
C VAL A 94 -2.27 -2.78 13.50
N PHE A 95 -2.98 -1.70 13.82
CA PHE A 95 -2.91 -0.43 13.07
C PHE A 95 -1.49 0.11 13.03
N LEU A 96 -0.82 0.17 14.19
CA LEU A 96 0.56 0.65 14.30
C LEU A 96 1.54 -0.21 13.48
N ALA A 97 1.34 -1.53 13.45
CA ALA A 97 2.16 -2.43 12.62
C ALA A 97 2.03 -2.07 11.13
N ARG A 98 0.82 -1.75 10.65
CA ARG A 98 0.61 -1.30 9.26
C ARG A 98 1.15 0.11 9.01
N CYS A 99 1.05 1.03 9.96
CA CYS A 99 1.70 2.33 9.86
C CYS A 99 3.22 2.20 9.72
N LYS A 100 3.86 1.35 10.53
CA LYS A 100 5.31 1.09 10.47
C LYS A 100 5.71 0.45 9.14
N ALA A 101 4.98 -0.57 8.70
CA ALA A 101 5.25 -1.24 7.43
C ALA A 101 5.20 -0.27 6.24
N ASN A 102 4.16 0.57 6.17
CA ASN A 102 4.03 1.57 5.11
C ASN A 102 5.07 2.70 5.23
N SER A 103 5.43 3.11 6.46
CA SER A 103 6.53 4.05 6.72
C SER A 103 7.86 3.52 6.18
N GLU A 104 8.22 2.27 6.47
CA GLU A 104 9.41 1.60 5.93
C GLU A 104 9.36 1.46 4.40
N ALA A 105 8.18 1.21 3.84
CA ALA A 105 7.97 1.14 2.40
C ALA A 105 8.23 2.49 1.70
N THR A 106 7.98 3.63 2.36
CA THR A 106 8.37 4.96 1.82
C THR A 106 9.87 5.14 1.69
N LEU A 107 10.65 4.43 2.52
CA LEU A 107 12.11 4.45 2.52
C LEU A 107 12.72 3.35 1.64
N GLY A 108 11.88 2.47 1.08
CA GLY A 108 12.36 1.29 0.35
C GLY A 108 13.06 0.28 1.26
N THR A 109 12.78 0.29 2.56
CA THR A 109 13.44 -0.59 3.55
C THR A 109 12.54 -1.70 4.06
N TYR A 110 11.28 -1.75 3.62
CA TYR A 110 10.36 -2.81 4.01
C TYR A 110 10.88 -4.17 3.51
N GLN A 111 10.98 -5.15 4.42
CA GLN A 111 11.52 -6.48 4.13
C GLN A 111 10.43 -7.55 3.97
N GLY A 112 9.15 -7.18 4.10
CA GLY A 112 8.04 -8.13 4.13
C GLY A 112 7.91 -8.83 5.47
N GLY A 113 6.74 -9.42 5.73
CA GLY A 113 6.57 -10.39 6.81
C GLY A 113 6.52 -9.82 8.24
N SER A 114 6.50 -8.50 8.43
CA SER A 114 6.30 -7.93 9.76
C SER A 114 4.85 -8.12 10.22
N ALA A 115 4.65 -9.15 11.04
CA ALA A 115 3.41 -9.44 11.75
C ALA A 115 2.16 -9.29 10.87
N LEU A 116 2.06 -10.14 9.83
CA LEU A 116 0.81 -10.25 9.07
C LEU A 116 -0.30 -10.60 10.05
N SER A 117 -1.12 -9.61 10.34
CA SER A 117 -2.36 -9.81 11.07
C SER A 117 -3.31 -10.56 10.14
N GLU A 118 -4.23 -11.31 10.74
CA GLU A 118 -5.21 -12.10 10.02
C GLU A 118 -5.97 -11.20 9.02
N GLY A 119 -5.84 -11.51 7.72
CA GLY A 119 -6.46 -10.75 6.64
C GLY A 119 -5.58 -9.74 5.91
N ALA A 120 -4.33 -9.52 6.33
CA ALA A 120 -3.43 -8.55 5.68
C ALA A 120 -3.14 -8.85 4.19
N SER A 121 -3.23 -10.12 3.79
CA SER A 121 -3.02 -10.56 2.40
C SER A 121 -4.31 -10.68 1.58
N GLU A 122 -5.48 -10.48 2.19
CA GLU A 122 -6.76 -10.61 1.50
C GLU A 122 -6.98 -9.49 0.49
N SER A 123 -7.50 -9.83 -0.68
CA SER A 123 -7.92 -8.83 -1.66
C SER A 123 -9.02 -7.96 -1.06
N LEU A 124 -8.87 -6.64 -1.22
CA LEU A 124 -9.83 -5.65 -0.75
C LEU A 124 -10.68 -5.10 -1.90
N HIS A 125 -10.59 -5.72 -3.07
CA HIS A 125 -11.40 -5.35 -4.22
C HIS A 125 -12.88 -5.69 -3.96
N VAL A 126 -13.75 -4.74 -4.27
CA VAL A 126 -15.19 -4.90 -4.23
C VAL A 126 -15.70 -4.48 -5.60
N LYS A 127 -16.37 -5.41 -6.30
CA LYS A 127 -16.97 -5.13 -7.60
C LYS A 127 -18.05 -4.06 -7.44
N ASP A 128 -18.08 -3.10 -8.35
CA ASP A 128 -19.06 -2.00 -8.38
C ASP A 128 -19.09 -1.12 -7.10
N TYR A 129 -17.95 -0.98 -6.41
CA TYR A 129 -17.82 -0.11 -5.24
C TYR A 129 -18.16 1.35 -5.57
N LYS A 130 -19.07 1.95 -4.79
CA LYS A 130 -19.46 3.36 -4.90
C LYS A 130 -18.91 4.13 -3.69
N TYR A 131 -18.26 5.25 -3.96
CA TYR A 131 -17.74 6.17 -2.94
C TYR A 131 -18.86 6.99 -2.31
#